data_AF-A0A9K3I305-F1
#
_entry.id   AF-A0A9K3I305-F1
#
_cell.length_a   1.000
_cell.length_b   1.000
_cell.length_c   1.000
_cell.angle_alpha   90.00
_cell.angle_beta   90.00
_cell.angle_gamma   90.00
#
_symmetry.space_group_name_H-M   'P 1'
#
loop_
_entity.id
_entity.type
_entity.pdbx_description
1 polymer ?
#
loop_
_entity_poly.entity_id
_entity_poly.type
_entity_poly.pdbx_seq_one_letter_code
_entity_poly.pdbx_strand_id
1 'polypeptide(L)'
;MKCLKHLLLDSCYNVKKLPEKLECLECLEKLDLKKCTSLRDIPNNICKMKCLKYLNLFGCDKVEKLPEELGCLESLKELYIVDAGISGLPESIFQLKGLRIIGSRGQLEACGFTSFTELHPGTNFDLYAVEL
;
A
#
# COMPACT_ATOMS: atom_id res chain seq x y z
N MET A 1 -13.45 -0.93 25.03
CA MET A 1 -12.28 -0.24 24.45
C MET A 1 -12.63 0.19 23.03
N LYS A 2 -12.31 1.43 22.63
CA LYS A 2 -12.56 1.88 21.25
C LYS A 2 -11.45 1.32 20.36
N CYS A 3 -11.81 0.45 19.42
CA CYS A 3 -10.90 0.01 18.37
C CYS A 3 -10.76 1.11 17.31
N LEU A 4 -9.53 1.55 17.02
CA LEU A 4 -9.27 2.45 15.91
C LEU A 4 -9.40 1.64 14.61
N LYS A 5 -10.29 2.06 13.72
CA LYS A 5 -10.52 1.40 12.43
C LYS A 5 -9.75 2.06 11.30
N HIS A 6 -9.68 3.39 11.28
CA HIS A 6 -9.05 4.14 10.21
C HIS A 6 -7.97 5.06 10.78
N LEU A 7 -6.77 4.98 10.22
CA LEU A 7 -5.65 5.86 10.56
C LEU A 7 -5.27 6.61 9.28
N LEU A 8 -5.48 7.92 9.31
CA LEU A 8 -5.20 8.81 8.19
C LEU A 8 -3.99 9.67 8.58
N LEU A 9 -2.89 9.49 7.87
CA LEU A 9 -1.65 10.26 8.00
C LEU A 9 -1.32 10.97 6.68
N ASP A 10 -2.34 11.35 5.90
CA ASP A 10 -2.17 12.06 4.63
C ASP A 10 -1.29 13.31 4.80
N SER A 11 -0.41 13.55 3.83
CA SER A 11 0.44 14.75 3.73
C SER A 11 1.37 14.96 4.94
N CYS A 12 1.78 13.88 5.62
CA CYS A 12 2.76 13.96 6.71
C CYS A 12 4.20 14.09 6.17
N TYR A 13 4.59 15.29 5.76
CA TYR A 13 5.88 15.56 5.11
C TYR A 13 7.12 15.35 5.98
N ASN A 14 6.97 15.29 7.30
CA ASN A 14 8.10 15.14 8.25
C ASN A 14 8.22 13.73 8.83
N VAL A 15 7.24 12.84 8.58
CA VAL A 15 7.25 11.48 9.09
C VAL A 15 8.22 10.66 8.24
N LYS A 16 9.38 10.34 8.80
CA LYS A 16 10.40 9.52 8.14
C LYS A 16 10.19 8.02 8.33
N LYS A 17 9.55 7.66 9.43
CA LYS A 17 9.30 6.28 9.86
C LYS A 17 7.96 6.23 10.57
N LEU A 18 7.24 5.13 10.37
CA LEU A 18 6.10 4.78 11.19
C LEU A 18 6.56 4.22 12.54
N PRO A 19 5.75 4.35 13.60
CA PRO A 19 6.11 3.80 14.90
C PRO A 19 6.19 2.27 14.88
N GLU A 20 7.15 1.70 15.60
CA GLU A 20 7.35 0.24 15.72
C GLU A 20 6.20 -0.48 16.44
N LYS A 21 5.24 0.24 17.02
CA LYS A 21 4.08 -0.33 17.72
C LYS A 21 2.76 -0.22 16.95
N LEU A 22 2.81 -0.08 15.62
CA LEU A 22 1.60 -0.12 14.78
C LEU A 22 0.81 -1.43 14.94
N GLU A 23 1.48 -2.52 15.33
CA GLU A 23 0.85 -3.81 15.62
C GLU A 23 -0.22 -3.77 16.73
N CYS A 24 -0.20 -2.76 17.61
CA CYS A 24 -1.25 -2.58 18.63
C CYS A 24 -2.60 -2.15 18.02
N LEU A 25 -2.64 -1.79 16.74
CA LEU A 25 -3.84 -1.40 16.00
C LEU A 25 -4.49 -2.61 15.33
N GLU A 26 -4.77 -3.66 16.11
CA GLU A 26 -5.27 -4.96 15.61
C GLU A 26 -6.59 -4.84 14.81
N CYS A 27 -7.42 -3.86 15.18
CA CYS A 27 -8.70 -3.58 14.54
C CYS A 27 -8.61 -2.64 13.31
N LEU A 28 -7.40 -2.20 12.92
CA LEU A 28 -7.27 -1.22 11.85
C LEU A 28 -7.66 -1.84 10.50
N GLU A 29 -8.61 -1.22 9.82
CA GLU A 29 -9.12 -1.63 8.52
C GLU A 29 -8.54 -0.75 7.39
N LYS A 30 -8.15 0.50 7.69
CA LYS A 30 -7.61 1.44 6.71
C LYS A 30 -6.39 2.19 7.25
N LEU A 31 -5.29 2.10 6.51
CA LEU A 31 -4.08 2.91 6.72
C LEU A 31 -3.83 3.77 5.48
N ASP A 32 -3.95 5.08 5.65
CA ASP A 32 -3.74 6.05 4.58
C ASP A 32 -2.48 6.87 4.86
N LEU A 33 -1.44 6.66 4.06
CA LEU A 33 -0.13 7.32 4.18
C LEU A 33 0.13 8.24 2.99
N LYS A 34 -0.91 8.57 2.22
CA LYS A 34 -0.79 9.39 1.01
C LYS A 34 0.07 10.63 1.22
N LYS A 35 0.96 10.91 0.27
CA LYS A 35 1.87 12.07 0.25
C LYS A 35 2.78 12.18 1.49
N CYS A 36 3.08 11.08 2.18
CA CYS A 36 4.15 11.02 3.18
C CYS A 36 5.51 10.96 2.49
N THR A 37 5.91 12.04 1.80
CA THR A 37 7.12 12.09 0.95
C THR A 37 8.45 11.95 1.69
N SER A 38 8.45 11.98 3.03
CA SER A 38 9.64 11.69 3.84
C SER A 38 9.72 10.25 4.33
N LEU A 39 8.63 9.47 4.20
CA LEU A 39 8.56 8.10 4.66
C LEU A 39 9.46 7.22 3.78
N ARG A 40 10.41 6.53 4.40
CA ARG A 40 11.39 5.71 3.66
C ARG A 40 11.01 4.23 3.59
N ASP A 41 10.40 3.72 4.65
CA ASP A 41 10.15 2.30 4.79
C ASP A 41 8.80 2.06 5.44
N ILE A 42 8.17 0.95 5.05
CA ILE A 42 7.03 0.38 5.77
C ILE A 42 7.58 -0.69 6.73
N PRO A 43 7.36 -0.58 8.05
CA PRO A 43 7.90 -1.54 9.00
C PRO A 43 7.22 -2.91 8.87
N ASN A 44 7.99 -3.99 9.08
CA ASN A 44 7.51 -5.38 8.96
C ASN A 44 6.34 -5.70 9.90
N ASN A 45 6.22 -5.00 11.02
CA ASN A 45 5.11 -5.18 11.96
C ASN A 45 3.72 -4.87 11.36
N ILE A 46 3.65 -4.17 10.21
CA ILE A 46 2.38 -3.96 9.50
C ILE A 46 1.71 -5.30 9.17
N CYS A 47 2.49 -6.35 8.90
CA CYS A 47 2.03 -7.70 8.54
C CYS A 47 1.23 -8.40 9.66
N LYS A 48 1.25 -7.85 10.88
CA LYS A 48 0.46 -8.31 12.03
C LYS A 48 -0.96 -7.74 12.03
N MET A 49 -1.25 -6.70 11.23
CA MET A 49 -2.55 -6.01 11.21
C MET A 49 -3.57 -6.77 10.36
N LYS A 50 -4.04 -7.92 10.85
CA LYS A 50 -4.87 -8.88 10.08
C LYS A 50 -6.20 -8.33 9.58
N CYS A 51 -6.72 -7.25 10.19
CA CYS A 51 -7.95 -6.59 9.75
C CYS A 51 -7.73 -5.54 8.64
N LEU A 52 -6.48 -5.25 8.26
CA LEU A 52 -6.18 -4.20 7.29
C LEU A 52 -6.71 -4.58 5.91
N LYS A 53 -7.62 -3.77 5.39
CA LYS A 53 -8.26 -3.93 4.07
C LYS A 53 -7.70 -2.98 3.04
N TYR A 54 -7.20 -1.84 3.48
CA TYR A 54 -6.77 -0.74 2.62
C TYR A 54 -5.42 -0.19 3.09
N LEU A 55 -4.44 -0.18 2.18
CA LEU A 55 -3.14 0.46 2.38
C LEU A 55 -2.87 1.44 1.23
N ASN A 56 -2.69 2.72 1.55
CA ASN A 56 -2.42 3.75 0.55
C ASN A 56 -1.05 4.39 0.74
N LEU A 57 -0.20 4.22 -0.27
CA LEU A 57 1.15 4.77 -0.37
C LEU A 57 1.28 5.77 -1.53
N PHE A 58 0.14 6.30 -2.02
CA PHE A 58 0.13 7.28 -3.10
C PHE A 58 1.10 8.42 -2.81
N GLY A 59 2.06 8.69 -3.71
CA GLY A 59 3.02 9.78 -3.57
C GLY A 59 3.99 9.62 -2.41
N CYS A 60 4.19 8.41 -1.90
CA CYS A 60 5.29 8.06 -0.99
C CYS A 60 6.54 7.68 -1.79
N ASP A 61 7.08 8.66 -2.50
CA ASP A 61 8.19 8.53 -3.46
C ASP A 61 9.46 7.86 -2.89
N LYS A 62 9.72 8.03 -1.60
CA LYS A 62 10.87 7.42 -0.91
C LYS A 62 10.65 5.99 -0.41
N VAL A 63 9.43 5.46 -0.50
CA VAL A 63 9.17 4.06 -0.16
C VAL A 63 9.49 3.20 -1.37
N GLU A 64 10.61 2.47 -1.30
CA GLU A 64 11.11 1.68 -2.43
C GLU A 64 10.71 0.20 -2.37
N LYS A 65 10.38 -0.31 -1.17
CA LYS A 65 10.07 -1.72 -0.93
C LYS A 65 8.94 -1.87 0.08
N LEU A 66 8.22 -2.98 -0.05
CA LEU A 66 7.26 -3.45 0.93
C LEU A 66 7.87 -4.60 1.75
N PRO A 67 7.38 -4.88 2.96
CA PRO A 67 7.83 -6.03 3.75
C PRO A 67 7.64 -7.35 3.01
N GLU A 68 8.62 -8.25 3.10
CA GLU A 68 8.56 -9.58 2.45
C GLU A 68 7.37 -10.44 2.89
N GLU A 69 6.81 -10.17 4.06
CA GLU A 69 5.70 -10.90 4.66
C GLU A 69 4.33 -10.24 4.41
N LEU A 70 4.21 -9.27 3.50
CA LEU A 70 2.97 -8.54 3.25
C LEU A 70 1.77 -9.45 2.95
N GLY A 71 2.00 -10.62 2.37
CA GLY A 71 1.00 -11.67 2.16
C GLY A 71 0.29 -12.18 3.42
N CYS A 72 0.84 -11.88 4.60
CA CYS A 72 0.19 -12.15 5.89
C CYS A 72 -1.07 -11.30 6.13
N LEU A 73 -1.30 -10.25 5.35
CA LEU A 73 -2.46 -9.36 5.46
C LEU A 73 -3.68 -9.95 4.73
N GLU A 74 -4.21 -11.06 5.22
CA GLU A 74 -5.29 -11.83 4.57
C GLU A 74 -6.57 -11.03 4.25
N SER A 75 -6.82 -9.94 4.99
CA SER A 75 -7.96 -9.05 4.76
C SER A 75 -7.68 -7.96 3.71
N LEU A 76 -6.45 -7.78 3.24
CA LEU A 76 -6.07 -6.70 2.34
C LEU A 76 -6.78 -6.85 1.00
N LYS A 77 -7.49 -5.80 0.59
CA LYS A 77 -8.27 -5.73 -0.65
C LYS A 77 -7.75 -4.69 -1.62
N GLU A 78 -7.17 -3.61 -1.11
CA GLU A 78 -6.66 -2.53 -1.94
C GLU A 78 -5.28 -2.07 -1.46
N LEU A 79 -4.35 -2.02 -2.41
CA LEU A 79 -3.01 -1.48 -2.24
C LEU A 79 -2.77 -0.40 -3.30
N TYR A 80 -2.58 0.85 -2.87
CA TYR A 80 -2.23 1.96 -3.76
C TYR A 80 -0.74 2.25 -3.67
N ILE A 81 -0.05 2.16 -4.81
CA ILE A 81 1.40 2.40 -4.93
C ILE A 81 1.75 3.53 -5.91
N VAL A 82 0.76 4.18 -6.53
CA VAL A 82 0.96 5.27 -7.50
C VAL A 82 1.94 6.32 -6.96
N ASP A 83 2.95 6.69 -7.76
CA ASP A 83 4.01 7.65 -7.37
C ASP A 83 4.80 7.27 -6.10
N ALA A 84 4.78 5.99 -5.70
CA ALA A 84 5.75 5.45 -4.75
C ALA A 84 7.01 4.99 -5.49
N GLY A 85 8.14 4.90 -4.78
CA GLY A 85 9.40 4.37 -5.30
C GLY A 85 9.41 2.85 -5.52
N ILE A 86 8.26 2.18 -5.35
CA ILE A 86 8.12 0.72 -5.44
C ILE A 86 8.25 0.30 -6.90
N SER A 87 9.27 -0.51 -7.18
CA SER A 87 9.57 -1.09 -8.50
C SER A 87 9.44 -2.62 -8.52
N GLY A 88 9.19 -3.23 -7.37
CA GLY A 88 8.97 -4.66 -7.24
C GLY A 88 8.12 -4.95 -6.00
N LEU A 89 7.35 -6.03 -6.06
CA LEU A 89 6.49 -6.47 -4.96
C LEU A 89 7.08 -7.72 -4.29
N PRO A 90 6.88 -7.89 -2.97
CA PRO A 90 7.35 -9.07 -2.25
C PRO A 90 6.62 -10.32 -2.74
N GLU A 91 7.30 -11.47 -2.77
CA GLU A 91 6.74 -12.73 -3.30
C GLU A 91 5.46 -13.14 -2.56
N SER A 92 5.36 -12.85 -1.27
CA SER A 92 4.17 -13.17 -0.47
C SER A 92 2.90 -12.44 -0.94
N ILE A 93 3.00 -11.34 -1.69
CA ILE A 93 1.83 -10.59 -2.14
C ILE A 93 0.89 -11.45 -3.00
N PHE A 94 1.44 -12.41 -3.75
CA PHE A 94 0.70 -13.32 -4.62
C PHE A 94 -0.16 -14.34 -3.84
N GLN A 95 -0.04 -14.39 -2.52
CA GLN A 95 -0.93 -15.17 -1.65
C GLN A 95 -2.28 -14.48 -1.42
N LEU A 96 -2.36 -13.16 -1.62
CA LEU A 96 -3.53 -12.33 -1.36
C LEU A 96 -4.52 -12.37 -2.53
N LYS A 97 -5.31 -13.44 -2.59
CA LYS A 97 -6.33 -13.63 -3.63
C LYS A 97 -7.38 -12.52 -3.62
N GLY A 98 -7.65 -11.95 -4.78
CA GLY A 98 -8.57 -10.82 -4.95
C GLY A 98 -8.03 -9.50 -4.43
N LEU A 99 -6.72 -9.39 -4.16
CA LEU A 99 -6.08 -8.11 -3.89
C LEU A 99 -6.07 -7.29 -5.17
N ARG A 100 -6.61 -6.08 -5.09
CA ARG A 100 -6.46 -5.07 -6.13
C ARG A 100 -5.24 -4.20 -5.82
N ILE A 101 -4.30 -4.13 -6.76
CA ILE A 101 -3.14 -3.25 -6.70
C ILE A 101 -3.35 -2.13 -7.70
N ILE A 102 -3.23 -0.88 -7.24
CA ILE A 102 -3.45 0.34 -8.02
C ILE A 102 -2.12 1.08 -8.17
N GLY A 103 -1.71 1.32 -9.40
CA GLY A 103 -0.44 1.97 -9.75
C GLY A 103 -0.54 2.75 -11.06
N SER A 104 0.54 3.45 -11.41
CA SER A 104 0.70 3.94 -12.79
C SER A 104 1.13 2.80 -13.70
N ARG A 105 0.92 2.94 -15.01
CA ARG A 105 1.23 1.89 -15.99
C ARG A 105 2.67 1.38 -15.88
N GLY A 106 3.64 2.29 -15.98
CA GLY A 106 5.06 1.92 -15.93
C GLY A 106 5.48 1.30 -14.61
N GLN A 107 4.84 1.68 -13.50
CA GLN A 107 5.09 1.08 -12.19
C GLN A 107 4.57 -0.36 -12.11
N LEU A 108 3.37 -0.63 -12.62
CA LEU A 108 2.81 -1.98 -12.65
C LEU A 108 3.61 -2.88 -13.61
N GLU A 109 4.04 -2.35 -14.76
CA GLU A 109 4.94 -3.05 -15.68
C GLU A 109 6.28 -3.39 -15.01
N ALA A 110 6.87 -2.46 -14.24
CA ALA A 110 8.09 -2.71 -13.47
C ALA A 110 7.90 -3.79 -12.39
N CYS A 111 6.70 -3.85 -11.77
CA CYS A 111 6.33 -4.91 -10.84
C CYS A 111 6.04 -6.26 -11.51
N GLY A 112 6.14 -6.36 -12.84
CA GLY A 112 5.98 -7.60 -13.59
C GLY A 112 4.57 -7.84 -14.15
N PHE A 113 3.66 -6.87 -14.08
CA PHE A 113 2.31 -7.00 -14.64
C PHE A 113 2.25 -6.54 -16.10
N THR A 114 1.61 -7.34 -16.95
CA THR A 114 1.44 -7.04 -18.38
C THR A 114 -0.01 -6.79 -18.80
N SER A 115 -0.96 -7.04 -17.89
CA SER A 115 -2.39 -6.81 -18.08
C SER A 115 -2.94 -6.04 -16.90
N PHE A 116 -3.69 -4.98 -17.17
CA PHE A 116 -4.26 -4.08 -16.17
C PHE A 116 -5.53 -3.43 -16.69
N THR A 117 -6.41 -3.03 -15.77
CA THR A 117 -7.64 -2.29 -16.06
C THR A 117 -7.41 -0.80 -15.82
N GLU A 118 -7.70 0.03 -16.81
CA GLU A 118 -7.66 1.49 -16.64
C GLU A 118 -8.77 1.95 -15.69
N LEU A 119 -8.37 2.67 -14.66
CA LEU A 119 -9.25 3.33 -13.71
C LEU A 119 -9.45 4.78 -14.14
N HIS A 120 -10.69 5.19 -14.35
CA HIS A 120 -11.07 6.56 -14.73
C HIS A 120 -10.48 7.02 -16.08
N PRO A 121 -10.83 6.35 -17.19
CA PRO A 121 -10.37 6.75 -18.52
C PRO A 121 -10.77 8.20 -18.83
N GLY A 122 -9.82 8.97 -19.38
CA GLY A 122 -10.02 10.37 -19.77
C GLY A 122 -9.78 11.43 -18.69
N THR A 123 -9.18 11.04 -17.55
CA THR A 123 -8.66 12.01 -16.56
C THR A 123 -7.17 12.25 -16.75
N ASN A 124 -6.64 13.35 -16.21
CA ASN A 124 -5.18 13.66 -16.26
C ASN A 124 -4.31 12.73 -15.38
N PHE A 125 -4.89 11.70 -14.76
CA PHE A 125 -4.22 10.76 -13.88
C PHE A 125 -4.48 9.35 -14.39
N ASP A 126 -3.59 8.84 -15.25
CA ASP A 126 -3.69 7.49 -15.77
C ASP A 126 -3.41 6.48 -14.63
N LEU A 127 -4.49 6.03 -14.00
CA LEU A 127 -4.47 5.03 -12.93
C LEU A 127 -4.85 3.68 -13.51
N TYR A 128 -4.15 2.64 -13.07
CA TYR A 128 -4.39 1.29 -13.52
C TYR A 128 -4.49 0.35 -12.33
N ALA A 129 -5.26 -0.71 -12.49
CA ALA A 129 -5.42 -1.74 -11.49
C ALA A 129 -5.09 -3.12 -12.03
N VAL A 130 -4.47 -3.94 -11.19
CA VAL A 130 -4.36 -5.39 -11.36
C VAL A 130 -5.04 -6.09 -10.20
N GLU A 131 -5.56 -7.28 -10.45
CA GLU A 131 -6.15 -8.15 -9.44
C GLU A 131 -5.37 -9.46 -9.39
N LEU A 132 -4.99 -9.88 -8.19
CA LEU A 132 -4.24 -11.12 -7.94
C LEU A 132 -5.14 -12.34 -7.77
#